data_AF-A0A8J7KFH4-F1
#
_entry.id   AF-A0A8J7KFH4-F1
#
_cell.length_a   1.000
_cell.length_b   1.000
_cell.length_c   1.000
_cell.angle_alpha   90.00
_cell.angle_beta   90.00
_cell.angle_gamma   90.00
#
_symmetry.space_group_name_H-M   'P 1'
#
loop_
_entity.id
_entity.type
_entity.pdbx_description
1 polymer ?
#
loop_
_entity_poly.entity_id
_entity_poly.type
_entity_poly.pdbx_seq_one_letter_code
_entity_poly.pdbx_strand_id
1 'polypeptide(L)'
;MRDEQTVYFQSDEQEEAYKEKRKWRLQQKKRLRRRFFFYACIASLTFITIFSIYLQQGKAQERYLADKAELSVELEKVQEEQEQLKAELERLDDDEYIEKLARQQYLIGKEGEVIFSLPEKEKKQQKE
;
A
#
# COMPACT_ATOMS: atom_id res chain seq x y z
N MET A 1 84.00 31.32 10.72
CA MET A 1 83.12 32.48 10.47
C MET A 1 82.32 32.33 9.17
N ARG A 2 82.92 32.00 8.02
CA ARG A 2 82.20 31.87 6.73
C ARG A 2 81.38 30.57 6.60
N ASP A 3 81.88 29.48 7.18
CA ASP A 3 81.28 28.15 7.01
C ASP A 3 79.99 27.95 7.82
N GLU A 4 79.82 28.67 8.93
CA GLU A 4 78.59 28.63 9.72
C GLU A 4 77.43 29.33 8.98
N GLN A 5 77.69 30.47 8.34
CA GLN A 5 76.65 31.18 7.58
C GLN A 5 76.13 30.36 6.40
N THR A 6 76.99 29.58 5.73
CA THR A 6 76.56 28.69 4.65
C THR A 6 75.69 27.54 5.14
N VAL A 7 75.98 27.00 6.33
CA VAL A 7 75.16 25.94 6.95
C VAL A 7 73.78 26.48 7.34
N TYR A 8 73.71 27.69 7.91
CA TYR A 8 72.43 28.36 8.22
C TYR A 8 71.61 28.64 6.97
N PHE A 9 72.23 29.21 5.93
CA PHE A 9 71.56 29.51 4.67
C PHE A 9 71.00 28.24 4.00
N GLN A 10 71.78 27.16 3.99
CA GLN A 10 71.36 25.89 3.44
C GLN A 10 70.24 25.25 4.26
N SER A 11 70.22 25.41 5.59
CA SER A 11 69.13 24.89 6.44
C SER A 11 67.79 25.63 6.23
N ASP A 12 67.84 26.94 6.01
CA ASP A 12 66.65 27.78 5.78
C ASP A 12 66.01 27.48 4.41
N GLU A 13 66.84 27.27 3.38
CA GLU A 13 66.37 26.81 2.06
C GLU A 13 65.68 25.43 2.12
N GLN A 14 66.19 24.50 2.94
CA GLN A 14 65.58 23.18 3.13
C GLN A 14 64.23 23.27 3.85
N GLU A 15 64.10 24.17 4.83
CA GLU A 15 62.83 24.43 5.51
C GLU A 15 61.78 25.01 4.57
N GLU A 16 62.15 26.02 3.78
CA GLU A 16 61.23 26.63 2.81
C GLU A 16 60.83 25.63 1.72
N ALA A 17 61.78 24.86 1.18
CA ALA A 17 61.48 23.78 0.25
C ALA A 17 60.55 22.71 0.85
N TYR A 18 60.70 22.38 2.15
CA TYR A 18 59.80 21.46 2.86
C TYR A 18 58.40 22.07 3.06
N LYS A 19 58.31 23.35 3.44
CA LYS A 19 57.06 24.10 3.59
C LYS A 19 56.31 24.18 2.26
N GLU A 20 57.00 24.45 1.14
CA GLU A 20 56.41 24.47 -0.20
C GLU A 20 55.92 23.09 -0.64
N LYS A 21 56.74 22.03 -0.49
CA LYS A 21 56.32 20.65 -0.77
C LYS A 21 55.14 20.23 0.10
N ARG A 22 55.05 20.69 1.35
CA ARG A 22 53.90 20.45 2.24
C ARG A 22 52.66 21.21 1.78
N LYS A 23 52.77 22.50 1.41
CA LYS A 23 51.67 23.30 0.85
C LYS A 23 51.13 22.67 -0.45
N TRP A 24 52.00 22.26 -1.36
CA TRP A 24 51.63 21.58 -2.61
C TRP A 24 50.89 20.27 -2.35
N ARG A 25 51.40 19.40 -1.47
CA ARG A 25 50.71 18.14 -1.07
C ARG A 25 49.35 18.39 -0.43
N LEU A 26 49.23 19.41 0.42
CA LEU A 26 47.97 19.78 1.06
C LEU A 26 46.95 20.32 0.05
N GLN A 27 47.38 21.11 -0.95
CA GLN A 27 46.51 21.60 -2.02
C GLN A 27 46.00 20.46 -2.92
N GLN A 28 46.86 19.49 -3.25
CA GLN A 28 46.46 18.29 -4.00
C GLN A 28 45.43 17.46 -3.22
N LYS A 29 45.68 17.22 -1.92
CA LYS A 29 44.73 16.52 -1.04
C LYS A 29 43.40 17.27 -0.88
N LYS A 30 43.41 18.62 -0.83
CA LYS A 30 42.18 19.44 -0.78
C LYS A 30 41.34 19.28 -2.05
N ARG A 31 41.97 19.26 -3.24
CA ARG A 31 41.25 19.06 -4.51
C ARG A 31 40.62 17.68 -4.60
N LEU A 32 41.38 16.63 -4.23
CA LEU A 32 40.89 15.25 -4.21
C LEU A 32 39.76 15.07 -3.18
N ARG A 33 39.91 15.64 -1.98
CA ARG A 33 38.88 15.63 -0.94
C ARG A 33 37.62 16.34 -1.40
N ARG A 34 37.72 17.49 -2.07
CA ARG A 34 36.56 18.24 -2.56
C ARG A 34 35.77 17.44 -3.62
N ARG A 35 36.47 16.74 -4.52
CA ARG A 35 35.85 15.80 -5.47
C ARG A 35 35.20 14.62 -4.76
N PHE A 36 35.89 14.03 -3.78
CA PHE A 36 35.36 12.93 -2.98
C PHE A 36 34.10 13.34 -2.21
N PHE A 37 34.07 14.54 -1.60
CA PHE A 37 32.87 15.06 -0.94
C PHE A 37 31.71 15.23 -1.90
N PHE A 38 31.95 15.73 -3.12
CA PHE A 38 30.89 15.86 -4.13
C PHE A 38 30.28 14.50 -4.48
N TYR A 39 31.12 13.49 -4.77
CA TYR A 39 30.64 12.13 -5.04
C TYR A 39 29.99 11.48 -3.81
N ALA A 40 30.50 11.72 -2.61
CA ALA A 40 29.92 11.24 -1.36
C ALA A 40 28.54 11.86 -1.09
N CYS A 41 28.34 13.15 -1.39
CA CYS A 41 27.04 13.80 -1.31
C CYS A 41 26.04 13.14 -2.26
N ILE A 42 26.42 12.92 -3.53
CA ILE A 42 25.56 12.25 -4.51
C ILE A 42 25.22 10.82 -4.04
N ALA A 43 26.23 10.05 -3.62
CA ALA A 43 26.04 8.69 -3.13
C ALA A 43 25.12 8.65 -1.89
N SER A 44 25.29 9.60 -0.96
CA SER A 44 24.45 9.69 0.23
C SER A 44 22.99 10.01 -0.13
N LEU A 45 22.76 10.89 -1.10
CA LEU A 45 21.41 11.21 -1.56
C LEU A 45 20.73 9.98 -2.18
N THR A 46 21.44 9.25 -3.05
CA THR A 46 20.93 8.00 -3.62
C THR A 46 20.66 6.95 -2.54
N PHE A 47 21.53 6.83 -1.54
CA PHE A 47 21.38 5.87 -0.45
C PHE A 47 20.16 6.18 0.41
N ILE A 48 19.94 7.46 0.75
CA ILE A 48 18.77 7.90 1.51
C ILE A 48 17.48 7.57 0.75
N THR A 49 17.43 7.83 -0.56
CA THR A 49 16.22 7.55 -1.36
C THR A 49 15.89 6.05 -1.38
N ILE A 50 16.90 5.19 -1.58
CA ILE A 50 16.72 3.74 -1.59
C ILE A 50 16.29 3.24 -0.20
N PHE A 51 16.94 3.74 0.86
CA PHE A 51 16.63 3.38 2.24
C PHE A 51 15.19 3.77 2.63
N SER A 52 14.74 4.96 2.24
CA SER A 52 13.35 5.40 2.44
C SER A 52 12.34 4.49 1.74
N ILE A 53 12.62 4.08 0.50
CA ILE A 53 11.76 3.14 -0.25
C ILE A 53 11.71 1.77 0.45
N TYR A 54 12.87 1.27 0.90
CA TYR A 54 12.95 0.00 1.65
C TYR A 54 12.12 0.02 2.94
N LEU A 55 12.19 1.11 3.70
CA LEU A 55 11.37 1.28 4.90
C LEU A 55 9.87 1.39 4.58
N GLN A 56 9.51 1.97 3.43
CA GLN A 56 8.12 2.11 3.03
C GLN A 56 7.48 0.78 2.59
N GLN A 57 8.26 -0.16 2.05
CA GLN A 57 7.77 -1.51 1.72
C GLN A 57 7.25 -2.26 2.96
N GLY A 58 7.89 -2.07 4.12
CA GLY A 58 7.42 -2.67 5.37
C GLY A 58 6.03 -2.18 5.81
N LYS A 59 5.67 -0.93 5.49
CA LYS A 59 4.35 -0.36 5.82
C LYS A 59 3.29 -0.56 4.72
N ALA A 60 3.72 -0.69 3.47
CA ALA A 60 2.83 -0.97 2.35
C ALA A 60 2.25 -2.39 2.43
N GLN A 61 3.02 -3.33 2.97
CA GLN A 61 2.58 -4.73 3.07
C GLN A 61 1.45 -4.93 4.08
N GLU A 62 1.45 -4.23 5.22
CA GLU A 62 0.34 -4.30 6.19
C GLU A 62 -0.95 -3.68 5.64
N ARG A 63 -0.86 -2.54 4.94
CA ARG A 63 -2.03 -1.92 4.31
C ARG A 63 -2.62 -2.78 3.21
N TYR A 64 -1.75 -3.34 2.35
CA TYR A 64 -2.19 -4.21 1.26
C TYR A 64 -2.85 -5.50 1.76
N LEU A 65 -2.40 -6.05 2.90
CA LEU A 65 -3.03 -7.22 3.51
C LEU A 65 -4.38 -6.91 4.15
N ALA A 66 -4.50 -5.75 4.82
CA ALA A 66 -5.77 -5.29 5.39
C ALA A 66 -6.81 -5.01 4.30
N ASP A 67 -6.44 -4.26 3.27
CA ASP A 67 -7.32 -3.93 2.15
C ASP A 67 -7.75 -5.21 1.41
N LYS A 68 -6.84 -6.18 1.23
CA LYS A 68 -7.16 -7.46 0.58
C LYS A 68 -8.11 -8.32 1.42
N ALA A 69 -7.98 -8.28 2.75
CA ALA A 69 -8.87 -9.01 3.65
C ALA A 69 -10.29 -8.42 3.61
N GLU A 70 -10.42 -7.09 3.69
CA GLU A 70 -11.70 -6.39 3.58
C GLU A 70 -12.37 -6.66 2.23
N LEU A 71 -11.61 -6.54 1.13
CA LEU A 71 -12.13 -6.82 -0.21
C LEU A 71 -12.54 -8.28 -0.39
N SER A 72 -11.85 -9.23 0.26
CA SER A 72 -12.23 -10.65 0.20
C SER A 72 -13.54 -10.95 0.92
N VAL A 73 -13.77 -10.29 2.07
CA VAL A 73 -15.03 -10.41 2.83
C VAL A 73 -16.19 -9.78 2.07
N GLU A 74 -15.95 -8.64 1.41
CA GLU A 74 -16.96 -7.99 0.58
C GLU A 74 -17.31 -8.85 -0.64
N LEU A 75 -16.31 -9.46 -1.28
CA LEU A 75 -16.50 -10.37 -2.41
C LEU A 75 -17.30 -11.61 -2.01
N GLU A 76 -16.98 -12.22 -0.86
CA GLU A 76 -17.71 -13.38 -0.33
C GLU A 76 -19.18 -13.05 -0.05
N LYS A 77 -19.47 -11.90 0.59
CA LYS A 77 -20.84 -11.44 0.82
C LYS A 77 -21.62 -11.24 -0.47
N VAL A 78 -21.01 -10.59 -1.45
CA VAL A 78 -21.66 -10.32 -2.74
C VAL A 78 -21.89 -11.63 -3.52
N GLN A 79 -20.98 -12.60 -3.42
CA GLN A 79 -21.17 -13.94 -4.00
C GLN A 79 -22.31 -14.69 -3.33
N GLU A 80 -22.39 -14.68 -2.01
CA GLU A 80 -23.45 -15.35 -1.26
C GLU A 80 -24.83 -14.73 -1.59
N GLU A 81 -24.90 -13.41 -1.67
CA GLU A 81 -26.12 -12.69 -2.10
C GLU A 81 -26.50 -13.05 -3.55
N GLN A 82 -25.51 -13.17 -4.45
CA GLN A 82 -25.75 -13.57 -5.83
C GLN A 82 -26.24 -15.02 -5.95
N GLU A 83 -25.72 -15.95 -5.15
CA GLU A 83 -26.20 -17.34 -5.10
C GLU A 83 -27.62 -17.43 -4.55
N GLN A 84 -27.94 -16.68 -3.49
CA GLN A 84 -29.30 -16.60 -2.95
C GLN A 84 -30.29 -16.05 -3.98
N LEU A 85 -29.95 -14.95 -4.65
CA LEU A 85 -30.78 -14.35 -5.70
C LEU A 85 -30.94 -15.27 -6.91
N LYS A 86 -29.90 -16.03 -7.30
CA LYS A 86 -30.00 -17.04 -8.36
C LYS A 86 -30.90 -18.20 -7.97
N ALA A 87 -30.78 -18.69 -6.74
CA ALA A 87 -31.66 -19.74 -6.23
C ALA A 87 -33.12 -19.27 -6.15
N GLU A 88 -33.35 -18.01 -5.79
CA GLU A 88 -34.68 -17.40 -5.83
C GLU A 88 -35.20 -17.27 -7.27
N LEU A 89 -34.35 -16.87 -8.21
CA LEU A 89 -34.69 -16.79 -9.63
C LEU A 89 -35.05 -18.17 -10.22
N GLU A 90 -34.26 -19.20 -9.91
CA GLU A 90 -34.53 -20.58 -10.35
C GLU A 90 -35.82 -21.12 -9.75
N ARG A 91 -36.13 -20.75 -8.50
CA ARG A 91 -37.43 -21.06 -7.88
C ARG A 91 -38.57 -20.28 -8.53
N LEU A 92 -38.34 -19.05 -8.99
CA LEU A 92 -39.32 -18.25 -9.71
C LEU A 92 -39.54 -18.74 -11.15
N ASP A 93 -38.56 -19.41 -11.76
CA ASP A 93 -38.65 -19.94 -13.13
C ASP A 93 -39.40 -21.29 -13.20
N ASP A 94 -39.67 -21.91 -12.05
CA ASP A 94 -40.50 -23.11 -11.95
C ASP A 94 -42.00 -22.74 -11.96
N ASP A 95 -42.70 -23.13 -13.03
CA ASP A 95 -44.14 -22.94 -13.20
C ASP A 95 -44.97 -23.44 -11.99
N GLU A 96 -44.50 -24.48 -11.28
CA GLU A 96 -45.17 -25.02 -10.09
C GLU A 96 -45.10 -24.05 -8.89
N TYR A 97 -44.01 -23.28 -8.77
CA TYR A 97 -43.84 -22.28 -7.73
C TYR A 97 -44.66 -21.03 -8.01
N ILE A 98 -44.73 -20.56 -9.28
CA ILE A 98 -45.61 -19.47 -9.70
C ILE A 98 -47.08 -19.85 -9.44
N GLU A 99 -47.48 -21.09 -9.76
CA GLU A 99 -48.83 -21.59 -9.50
C GLU A 99 -49.16 -21.61 -8.00
N LYS A 100 -48.21 -21.98 -7.13
CA LYS A 100 -48.37 -21.93 -5.66
C LYS A 100 -48.44 -20.51 -5.13
N LEU A 101 -47.62 -19.59 -5.64
CA LEU A 101 -47.63 -18.18 -5.27
C LEU A 101 -48.94 -17.51 -5.67
N ALA A 102 -49.43 -17.78 -6.88
CA ALA A 102 -50.72 -17.28 -7.38
C ALA A 102 -51.89 -17.76 -6.51
N ARG A 103 -51.87 -19.02 -6.06
CA ARG A 103 -52.86 -19.55 -5.11
C ARG A 103 -52.78 -18.89 -3.73
N GLN A 104 -51.58 -18.67 -3.20
CA GLN A 104 -51.39 -18.18 -1.83
C GLN A 104 -51.57 -16.66 -1.70
N GLN A 105 -51.04 -15.87 -2.62
CA GLN A 105 -51.02 -14.40 -2.53
C GLN A 105 -52.16 -13.75 -3.31
N TYR A 106 -52.60 -14.36 -4.40
CA TYR A 106 -53.57 -13.78 -5.32
C TYR A 106 -54.90 -14.55 -5.38
N LEU A 107 -55.04 -15.62 -4.58
CA LEU A 107 -56.24 -16.46 -4.51
C LEU A 107 -56.73 -16.88 -5.91
N ILE A 108 -55.81 -17.33 -6.77
CA ILE A 108 -56.12 -17.80 -8.12
C ILE A 108 -56.24 -19.33 -8.11
N GLY A 109 -57.39 -19.86 -8.53
CA GLY A 109 -57.69 -21.30 -8.61
C GLY A 109 -57.74 -21.79 -10.06
N LYS A 110 -57.66 -23.11 -10.28
CA LYS A 110 -57.80 -23.72 -11.61
C LYS A 110 -59.26 -23.77 -12.05
N GLU A 111 -59.47 -23.95 -13.35
CA GLU A 111 -60.80 -24.04 -13.95
C GLU A 111 -61.58 -25.22 -13.35
N GLY A 112 -62.63 -24.90 -12.57
CA GLY A 112 -63.44 -25.88 -11.82
C GLY A 112 -63.19 -25.96 -10.30
N GLU A 113 -62.24 -25.20 -9.75
CA GLU A 113 -61.99 -25.13 -8.29
C GLU A 113 -62.82 -24.01 -7.62
N VAL A 114 -63.34 -24.26 -6.41
CA VAL A 114 -64.08 -23.27 -5.60
C VAL A 114 -63.15 -22.72 -4.51
N ILE A 115 -62.87 -21.42 -4.56
CA ILE A 115 -61.97 -20.75 -3.62
C ILE A 115 -62.77 -20.31 -2.39
N PHE A 116 -62.45 -20.88 -1.23
CA PHE A 116 -63.04 -20.46 0.05
C PHE A 116 -62.14 -19.44 0.73
N SER A 117 -62.51 -18.17 0.63
CA SER A 117 -61.98 -17.11 1.50
C SER A 117 -62.68 -17.21 2.86
N LEU A 118 -61.99 -17.84 3.82
CA LEU A 118 -62.40 -17.79 5.22
C LEU A 118 -62.41 -16.33 5.65
N PRO A 119 -63.50 -15.82 6.26
CA PRO A 119 -63.47 -14.47 6.81
C PRO A 119 -62.34 -14.42 7.83
N GLU A 120 -61.38 -13.53 7.57
CA GLU A 120 -60.23 -13.33 8.44
C GLU A 120 -60.79 -13.02 9.84
N LYS A 121 -60.57 -13.93 10.79
CA LYS A 121 -60.75 -13.56 12.20
C LYS A 121 -59.76 -12.44 12.42
N GLU A 122 -60.28 -11.22 12.51
CA GLU A 122 -59.56 -10.03 12.91
C GLU A 122 -58.55 -10.42 13.99
N LYS A 123 -57.27 -10.48 13.63
CA LYS A 123 -56.22 -10.41 14.63
C LYS A 123 -56.20 -8.96 15.11
N LYS A 124 -57.17 -8.63 15.97
CA LYS A 124 -56.98 -7.58 16.96
C LYS A 124 -55.85 -8.01 17.87
N GLN A 125 -54.66 -7.49 17.58
CA GLN A 125 -53.67 -7.18 18.60
C GLN A 125 -53.24 -5.72 18.40
N GLN A 126 -53.97 -4.85 19.08
CA GLN A 126 -53.44 -3.60 19.60
C GLN A 126 -52.61 -3.90 20.86
N LYS A 127 -51.52 -3.13 21.04
CA LYS A 127 -50.66 -2.96 22.23
C LYS A 127 -49.64 -4.09 22.44
N GLU A 128 -48.35 -3.84 22.63
CA GLU A 128 -47.58 -2.65 23.08
C GLU A 128 -46.41 -2.30 22.17
#